data_AF-A0A7L4YV05-F1
#
_entry.id   AF-A0A7L4YV05-F1
#
_cell.length_a   1.000
_cell.length_b   1.000
_cell.length_c   1.000
_cell.angle_alpha   90.00
_cell.angle_beta   90.00
_cell.angle_gamma   90.00
#
_symmetry.space_group_name_H-M   'P 1'
#
loop_
_entity.id
_entity.type
_entity.pdbx_description
1 polymer ?
#
loop_
_entity_poly.entity_id
_entity_poly.type
_entity_poly.pdbx_seq_one_letter_code
_entity_poly.pdbx_strand_id
1 'polypeptide(L)'
;MYSPFDPHPSSASGVRRDDSLVIVAVTMRAGRDAEVKRAMYRRIAELVRERTGTDPASVFVTVTENASADWPFGHGLAQYAPAGAGPAGAS
;
A
#
# COMPACT_ATOMS: atom_id res chain seq x y z
N MET A 1 -10.74 -27.76 -0.68
CA MET A 1 -9.61 -28.71 -0.71
C MET A 1 -8.53 -28.08 -1.57
N TYR A 2 -7.41 -27.69 -0.96
CA TYR A 2 -6.33 -26.91 -1.61
C TYR A 2 -5.30 -27.87 -2.23
N SER A 3 -4.83 -27.58 -3.45
CA SER A 3 -3.88 -28.42 -4.19
C SER A 3 -2.43 -28.12 -3.78
N PRO A 4 -1.61 -29.13 -3.46
CA PRO A 4 -0.23 -28.95 -2.98
C PRO A 4 0.78 -28.50 -4.05
N PHE A 5 0.35 -28.23 -5.29
CA PHE A 5 1.24 -27.90 -6.42
C PHE A 5 1.04 -26.51 -7.02
N ASP A 6 0.14 -25.68 -6.48
CA ASP A 6 0.13 -24.25 -6.83
C ASP A 6 1.26 -23.55 -6.07
N PRO A 7 2.24 -22.93 -6.75
CA PRO A 7 3.26 -22.14 -6.08
C PRO A 7 2.58 -20.95 -5.40
N HIS A 8 2.40 -21.05 -4.08
CA HIS A 8 1.95 -19.93 -3.27
C HIS A 8 2.96 -18.77 -3.42
N PRO A 9 2.53 -17.51 -3.53
CA PRO A 9 3.42 -16.35 -3.72
C PRO A 9 4.48 -16.15 -2.63
N SER A 10 4.49 -16.98 -1.56
CA SER A 10 5.56 -17.08 -0.57
C SER A 10 6.86 -17.70 -1.11
N SER A 11 6.85 -18.42 -2.23
CA SER A 11 8.03 -19.12 -2.75
C SER A 11 9.05 -18.21 -3.45
N ALA A 12 8.65 -17.00 -3.88
CA ALA A 12 9.52 -16.08 -4.60
C ALA A 12 10.57 -15.35 -3.72
N SER A 13 10.38 -15.31 -2.40
CA SER A 13 11.26 -14.57 -1.47
C SER A 13 11.84 -15.41 -0.33
N GLY A 14 11.54 -16.71 -0.27
CA GLY A 14 12.00 -17.59 0.82
C GLY A 14 11.32 -17.33 2.18
N VAL A 15 10.31 -16.45 2.25
CA VAL A 15 9.58 -16.16 3.49
C VAL A 15 8.46 -17.18 3.67
N ARG A 16 8.65 -18.09 4.63
CA ARG A 16 7.62 -19.06 5.02
C ARG A 16 6.53 -18.34 5.81
N ARG A 17 5.32 -18.32 5.26
CA ARG A 17 4.12 -17.79 5.91
C ARG A 17 3.34 -18.94 6.52
N ASP A 18 2.71 -18.69 7.66
CA ASP A 18 1.74 -19.61 8.24
C ASP A 18 0.30 -19.22 7.83
N ASP A 19 -0.68 -19.95 8.36
CA ASP A 19 -2.10 -19.73 8.05
C ASP A 19 -2.65 -18.40 8.60
N SER A 20 -1.85 -17.62 9.34
CA SER A 20 -2.23 -16.32 9.91
C SER A 20 -1.84 -15.14 9.00
N LEU A 21 -1.84 -15.35 7.67
CA LEU A 21 -1.48 -14.34 6.68
C LEU A 21 -2.30 -13.05 6.83
N VAL A 22 -1.60 -11.93 7.02
CA VAL A 22 -2.18 -10.58 7.01
C VAL A 22 -1.70 -9.84 5.75
N ILE A 23 -2.65 -9.42 4.91
CA ILE A 23 -2.37 -8.60 3.72
C ILE A 23 -2.77 -7.16 4.01
N VAL A 24 -1.82 -6.24 3.83
CA VAL A 24 -2.05 -4.80 3.93
C VAL A 24 -1.84 -4.17 2.55
N ALA A 25 -2.91 -3.68 1.94
CA ALA A 25 -2.86 -2.98 0.67
C ALA A 25 -2.92 -1.47 0.91
N VAL A 26 -1.83 -0.77 0.61
CA VAL A 26 -1.74 0.69 0.75
C VAL A 26 -1.88 1.32 -0.62
N THR A 27 -2.88 2.19 -0.78
CA THR A 27 -2.95 3.10 -1.93
C THR A 27 -2.52 4.48 -1.46
N MET A 28 -1.51 5.07 -2.11
CA MET A 28 -1.00 6.38 -1.72
C MET A 28 -0.53 7.19 -2.93
N ARG A 29 -0.40 8.51 -2.75
CA ARG A 29 0.22 9.36 -3.76
C ARG A 29 1.71 9.03 -3.91
N ALA A 30 2.20 9.06 -5.13
CA ALA A 30 3.61 8.91 -5.45
C ALA A 30 4.46 10.03 -4.83
N GLY A 31 5.76 9.74 -4.65
CA GLY A 31 6.75 10.74 -4.22
C GLY A 31 7.31 10.52 -2.81
N ARG A 32 7.04 9.36 -2.19
CA ARG A 32 7.77 8.96 -0.97
C ARG A 32 9.05 8.20 -1.33
N ASP A 33 10.13 8.55 -0.65
CA ASP A 33 11.40 7.85 -0.80
C ASP A 33 11.32 6.39 -0.35
N ALA A 34 12.20 5.56 -0.91
CA ALA A 34 12.27 4.15 -0.58
C ALA A 34 12.51 3.91 0.93
N GLU A 35 13.31 4.76 1.60
CA GLU A 35 13.54 4.67 3.04
C GLU A 35 12.26 4.89 3.86
N VAL A 36 11.44 5.86 3.46
CA VAL A 36 10.15 6.12 4.12
C VAL A 36 9.22 4.92 3.94
N LYS A 37 9.16 4.35 2.73
CA LYS A 37 8.37 3.14 2.46
C LYS A 37 8.85 1.95 3.30
N ARG A 38 10.18 1.72 3.39
CA ARG A 38 10.77 0.66 4.21
C ARG A 38 10.44 0.82 5.70
N ALA A 39 10.56 2.04 6.22
CA ALA A 39 10.20 2.35 7.62
C ALA A 39 8.71 2.07 7.89
N MET A 40 7.84 2.44 6.95
CA MET A 40 6.40 2.14 7.02
C MET A 40 6.13 0.62 7.07
N TYR A 41 6.73 -0.17 6.17
CA TYR A 41 6.54 -1.62 6.15
C TYR A 41 6.95 -2.27 7.47
N ARG A 42 8.11 -1.87 8.01
CA ARG A 42 8.60 -2.34 9.30
C ARG A 42 7.62 -2.01 10.41
N ARG A 43 7.15 -0.76 10.47
CA ARG A 43 6.24 -0.31 11.53
C ARG A 43 4.89 -1.02 11.46
N ILE A 44 4.36 -1.29 10.27
CA ILE A 44 3.12 -2.07 10.09
C ILE A 44 3.30 -3.48 10.67
N ALA A 45 4.38 -4.18 10.31
CA ALA A 45 4.63 -5.54 10.80
C ALA A 45 4.81 -5.59 12.33
N GLU A 46 5.53 -4.62 12.91
CA GLU A 46 5.66 -4.45 14.37
C GLU A 46 4.30 -4.26 15.04
N LEU A 47 3.47 -3.34 14.53
CA LEU A 47 2.14 -3.05 15.08
C LEU A 47 1.20 -4.26 14.98
N VAL A 48 1.26 -5.02 13.89
CA VAL A 48 0.45 -6.23 13.72
C VAL A 48 0.83 -7.25 14.80
N ARG A 49 2.13 -7.50 14.99
CA ARG A 49 2.60 -8.39 16.05
C ARG A 49 2.18 -7.90 17.44
N GLU A 50 2.41 -6.62 17.74
CA GLU A 50 2.07 -6.00 19.03
C GLU A 50 0.59 -6.15 19.37
N ARG A 51 -0.31 -6.06 18.37
CA ARG A 51 -1.77 -6.02 18.59
C ARG A 51 -2.45 -7.37 18.46
N THR A 52 -1.87 -8.32 17.74
CA THR A 52 -2.54 -9.58 17.37
C THR A 52 -1.72 -10.83 17.68
N GLY A 53 -0.42 -10.70 17.93
CA GLY A 53 0.49 -11.83 18.11
C GLY A 53 0.95 -12.50 16.81
N THR A 54 0.43 -12.07 15.64
CA THR A 54 0.85 -12.61 14.34
C THR A 54 2.36 -12.43 14.10
N ASP A 55 3.00 -13.49 13.58
CA ASP A 55 4.40 -13.43 13.18
C ASP A 55 4.60 -12.36 12.07
N PRO A 56 5.53 -11.41 12.22
CA PRO A 56 5.88 -10.46 11.17
C PRO A 56 6.16 -11.10 9.80
N ALA A 57 6.66 -12.33 9.74
CA ALA A 57 6.88 -13.06 8.48
C ALA A 57 5.57 -13.34 7.71
N SER A 58 4.44 -13.45 8.43
CA SER A 58 3.10 -13.63 7.88
C SER A 58 2.43 -12.30 7.49
N VAL A 59 3.11 -11.15 7.62
CA VAL A 59 2.60 -9.86 7.16
C VAL A 59 3.12 -9.57 5.74
N PHE A 60 2.22 -9.25 4.82
CA PHE A 60 2.56 -8.87 3.46
C PHE A 60 1.96 -7.51 3.11
N VAL A 61 2.82 -6.53 2.84
CA VAL A 61 2.43 -5.16 2.51
C VAL A 61 2.66 -4.91 1.03
N THR A 62 1.64 -4.40 0.34
CA THR A 62 1.74 -3.93 -1.04
C THR A 62 1.43 -2.44 -1.10
N VAL A 63 2.07 -1.75 -2.04
CA VAL A 63 1.84 -0.32 -2.27
C VAL A 63 1.46 -0.12 -3.74
N THR A 64 0.33 0.56 -3.95
CA THR A 64 -0.06 1.11 -5.24
C THR A 64 0.07 2.62 -5.18
N GLU A 65 0.92 3.18 -6.03
CA GLU A 65 1.12 4.63 -6.12
C GLU A 65 0.26 5.25 -7.23
N ASN A 66 -0.30 6.41 -6.97
CA ASN A 66 -1.09 7.19 -7.92
C ASN A 66 -0.74 8.70 -7.84
N ALA A 67 -1.39 9.52 -8.65
CA ALA A 67 -1.16 10.96 -8.72
C ALA A 67 -2.17 11.74 -7.87
N SER A 68 -1.92 13.04 -7.70
CA SER A 68 -2.83 13.93 -6.97
C SER A 68 -4.24 14.01 -7.57
N ALA A 69 -4.37 13.84 -8.89
CA ALA A 69 -5.65 13.89 -9.59
C ALA A 69 -6.55 12.67 -9.32
N ASP A 70 -5.98 11.57 -8.83
CA ASP A 70 -6.69 10.29 -8.62
C ASP A 70 -7.41 10.22 -7.26
N TRP A 71 -7.47 11.34 -6.53
CA TRP A 71 -8.10 11.45 -5.22
C TRP A 71 -9.28 12.42 -5.22
N PRO A 72 -10.44 12.02 -5.79
CA PRO A 72 -11.67 12.75 -5.58
C PRO A 72 -12.26 12.38 -4.22
N PHE A 73 -12.14 13.26 -3.23
CA PHE A 73 -12.73 13.03 -1.91
C PHE A 73 -14.23 13.34 -1.87
N GLY A 74 -14.77 13.98 -2.90
CA GLY A 74 -16.18 14.36 -2.96
C GLY A 74 -16.44 15.45 -3.98
N HIS A 75 -17.73 15.72 -4.23
CA HIS A 75 -18.21 16.78 -5.13
C HIS A 75 -17.71 16.69 -6.58
N GLY A 76 -17.15 15.55 -7.00
CA GLY A 76 -16.57 15.39 -8.34
C GLY A 76 -15.29 16.22 -8.56
N LEU A 77 -14.62 16.65 -7.49
CA LEU A 77 -13.41 17.46 -7.56
C LEU A 77 -12.21 16.65 -7.07
N ALA A 78 -11.06 16.76 -7.74
CA ALA A 78 -9.80 16.22 -7.28
C ALA A 78 -9.06 17.26 -6.42
N GLN A 79 -9.29 17.24 -5.10
CA GLN A 79 -8.85 18.30 -4.19
C GLN A 79 -7.32 18.40 -4.05
N TYR A 80 -6.60 17.31 -4.31
CA TYR A 80 -5.14 17.35 -4.32
C TYR A 80 -4.56 17.79 -5.67
N ALA A 81 -5.34 17.77 -6.75
CA ALA A 81 -4.88 18.31 -8.01
C ALA A 81 -4.70 19.83 -7.87
N PRO A 82 -3.67 20.41 -8.50
CA PRO A 82 -3.60 21.86 -8.59
C PRO A 82 -4.90 22.37 -9.24
N ALA A 83 -5.41 23.51 -8.76
CA ALA A 83 -6.48 24.20 -9.44
C ALA A 83 -6.05 24.36 -10.90
N GLY A 84 -6.87 23.87 -11.85
CA GLY A 84 -6.59 24.04 -13.26
C GLY A 84 -6.30 25.52 -13.50
N ALA A 85 -5.20 25.83 -14.18
CA ALA A 85 -4.96 27.19 -14.61
C ALA A 85 -6.22 27.63 -15.35
N GLY A 86 -6.96 28.59 -14.78
CA GLY A 86 -8.03 29.27 -15.50
C GLY A 86 -7.46 29.75 -16.83
N PRO A 87 -8.27 29.82 -17.90
CA PRO A 87 -7.78 30.30 -19.18
C PRO A 87 -6.99 31.59 -18.96
N ALA A 88 -5.71 31.58 -19.33
CA ALA A 88 -4.87 32.76 -19.24
C ALA A 88 -5.46 33.79 -20.22
N GLY A 89 -6.07 34.84 -19.68
CA GLY A 89 -6.62 35.94 -20.46
C GLY A 89 -8.15 35.93 -20.54
N ALA A 90 -8.78 36.67 -19.63
CA ALA A 90 -9.98 37.44 -19.95
C ALA A 90 -10.03 38.67 -19.02
N SER A 91 -9.60 39.79 -19.60
CA SER A 91 -9.61 41.19 -19.17
C SER A 91 -8.60 41.67 -18.14
#